data_AF-A0A4U9WEC3-F1
#
_entry.id   AF-A0A4U9WEC3-F1
#
_cell.length_a   1.000
_cell.length_b   1.000
_cell.length_c   1.000
_cell.angle_alpha   90.00
_cell.angle_beta   90.00
_cell.angle_gamma   90.00
#
_symmetry.space_group_name_H-M   'P 1'
#
loop_
_entity.id
_entity.type
_entity.pdbx_description
1 polymer ?
#
loop_
_entity_poly.entity_id
_entity_poly.type
_entity_poly.pdbx_seq_one_letter_code
_entity_poly.pdbx_strand_id
1 'polypeptide(L)'
;MVGTVRANRQDSWFRKTASRMINMMIQRATGKSMGDYGCMLRAYRRHIIEAMLHCHERSTFIPILANTFARRTTEIEVRHAEREFGDSKYSLMKLINLMYDLITCLTTTPLRLLSVVGSVIALSGFVLAVLLIVLRLVLGPEWAAGGVFTLFAVLFTFIGAQFVGMGLLGEYIGRIYNDVRARPRYFVQKVVGAKPTQNTQEEE
;
A
#
# COMPACT_ATOMS: atom_id res chain seq x y z
N MET A 1 -13.85 18.65 -2.98
CA MET A 1 -14.43 17.39 -2.48
C MET A 1 -14.87 17.63 -1.05
N VAL A 2 -16.03 17.10 -0.65
CA VAL A 2 -16.51 17.16 0.73
C VAL A 2 -16.38 15.75 1.30
N GLY A 3 -15.46 15.59 2.24
CA GLY A 3 -15.33 14.39 3.06
C GLY A 3 -16.27 14.49 4.27
N THR A 4 -16.56 13.35 4.89
CA THR A 4 -17.24 13.35 6.18
C THR A 4 -16.41 12.61 7.21
N VAL A 5 -16.43 13.11 8.45
CA VAL A 5 -15.69 12.54 9.58
C VAL A 5 -16.70 12.04 10.59
N ARG A 6 -16.54 10.79 11.04
CA ARG A 6 -17.41 10.20 12.05
C ARG A 6 -17.08 10.77 13.42
N ALA A 7 -17.96 11.62 13.94
CA ALA A 7 -17.87 12.13 15.31
C ALA A 7 -18.28 11.04 16.31
N ASN A 8 -17.55 10.94 17.42
CA ASN A 8 -17.80 10.04 18.56
C ASN A 8 -17.74 8.52 18.23
N ARG A 9 -16.60 8.05 17.70
CA ARG A 9 -16.38 6.62 17.39
C ARG A 9 -16.42 5.75 18.66
N GLN A 10 -17.40 4.84 18.75
CA GLN A 10 -17.48 3.76 19.73
C GLN A 10 -16.71 2.49 19.30
N ASP A 11 -15.61 2.66 18.58
CA ASP A 11 -14.76 1.53 18.16
C ASP A 11 -13.73 1.15 19.24
N SER A 12 -13.39 -0.15 19.30
CA SER A 12 -12.30 -0.70 20.14
C SER A 12 -10.98 0.07 19.94
N TRP A 13 -10.21 0.21 21.02
CA TRP A 13 -8.96 0.98 21.06
C TRP A 13 -7.95 0.56 19.98
N PHE A 14 -7.82 -0.74 19.72
CA PHE A 14 -6.94 -1.28 18.68
C PHE A 14 -7.34 -0.85 17.25
N ARG A 15 -8.65 -0.72 17.02
CA ARG A 15 -9.18 -0.26 15.72
C ARG A 15 -8.96 1.23 15.53
N LYS A 16 -9.03 2.02 16.61
CA LYS A 16 -8.70 3.45 16.59
C LYS A 16 -7.23 3.68 16.27
N THR A 17 -6.30 2.93 16.86
CA THR A 17 -4.85 3.05 16.57
C THR A 17 -4.52 2.64 15.14
N ALA A 18 -5.03 1.49 14.67
CA ALA A 18 -4.84 1.06 13.27
C ALA A 18 -5.38 2.10 12.27
N SER A 19 -6.61 2.60 12.50
CA SER A 19 -7.20 3.62 11.63
C SER A 19 -6.42 4.94 11.64
N ARG A 20 -5.86 5.37 12.79
CA ARG A 20 -5.00 6.55 12.85
C ARG A 20 -3.70 6.36 12.07
N MET A 21 -3.09 5.18 12.15
CA MET A 21 -1.87 4.86 11.41
C MET A 21 -2.12 4.86 9.89
N ILE A 22 -3.27 4.31 9.44
CA ILE A 22 -3.75 4.39 8.05
C ILE A 22 -3.86 5.85 7.62
N ASN A 23 -4.62 6.63 8.38
CA ASN A 23 -4.87 8.03 8.02
C ASN A 23 -3.55 8.82 7.97
N MET A 24 -2.65 8.62 8.93
CA MET A 24 -1.35 9.28 8.96
C MET A 24 -0.47 8.92 7.74
N MET A 25 -0.47 7.65 7.31
CA MET A 25 0.26 7.24 6.11
C MET A 25 -0.35 7.79 4.83
N ILE A 26 -1.68 7.79 4.70
CA ILE A 26 -2.35 8.39 3.54
C ILE A 26 -2.05 9.89 3.48
N GLN A 27 -2.11 10.59 4.62
CA GLN A 27 -1.79 12.01 4.70
C GLN A 27 -0.35 12.30 4.26
N ARG A 28 0.61 11.45 4.65
CA ARG A 28 2.00 11.56 4.19
C ARG A 28 2.15 11.28 2.69
N ALA A 29 1.39 10.33 2.14
CA ALA A 29 1.48 9.95 0.73
C ALA A 29 0.74 10.92 -0.20
N THR A 30 -0.43 11.44 0.19
CA THR A 30 -1.24 12.37 -0.62
C THR A 30 -1.01 13.85 -0.30
N GLY A 31 -0.27 14.17 0.76
CA GLY A 31 0.03 15.55 1.17
C GLY A 31 -1.19 16.36 1.61
N LYS A 32 -2.37 15.73 1.74
CA LYS A 32 -3.65 16.38 2.08
C LYS A 32 -4.27 15.70 3.29
N SER A 33 -4.63 16.48 4.31
CA SER A 33 -5.27 15.95 5.50
C SER A 33 -6.75 15.66 5.27
N MET A 34 -7.13 14.39 5.28
CA MET A 34 -8.47 13.97 5.72
C MET A 34 -8.36 13.21 7.04
N GLY A 35 -9.22 13.54 7.99
CA GLY A 35 -9.32 12.92 9.31
C GLY A 35 -9.94 11.53 9.29
N ASP A 36 -10.73 11.19 8.26
CA ASP A 36 -11.36 9.88 8.13
C ASP A 36 -11.51 9.40 6.68
N TYR A 37 -10.60 8.53 6.22
CA TYR A 37 -10.73 7.86 4.92
C TYR A 37 -11.78 6.74 4.92
N GLY A 38 -12.22 6.24 6.07
CA GLY A 38 -13.15 5.12 6.21
C GLY A 38 -14.64 5.49 6.04
N CYS A 39 -15.00 6.77 6.11
CA CYS A 39 -16.39 7.20 5.90
C CYS A 39 -16.73 7.36 4.41
N MET A 40 -17.47 6.42 3.83
CA MET A 40 -17.80 6.48 2.38
C MET A 40 -18.84 7.54 2.00
N LEU A 41 -19.50 8.18 2.97
CA LEU A 41 -20.41 9.29 2.69
C LEU A 41 -19.61 10.52 2.27
N ARG A 42 -19.61 10.84 0.98
CA ARG A 42 -18.80 11.92 0.40
C ARG A 42 -19.52 12.59 -0.75
N ALA A 43 -19.21 13.87 -0.98
CA ALA A 43 -19.66 14.60 -2.16
C ALA A 43 -18.48 15.01 -3.04
N TYR A 44 -18.61 14.75 -4.34
CA TYR A 44 -17.61 15.05 -5.36
C TYR A 44 -18.14 16.10 -6.32
N ARG A 45 -17.26 17.00 -6.78
CA ARG A 45 -17.58 17.89 -7.90
C ARG A 45 -17.41 17.12 -9.21
N ARG A 46 -18.20 17.46 -10.22
CA ARG A 46 -18.20 16.78 -11.53
C ARG A 46 -16.80 16.63 -12.16
N HIS A 47 -15.99 17.70 -12.17
CA HIS A 47 -14.62 17.64 -12.71
C HIS A 47 -13.72 16.59 -12.04
N ILE A 48 -13.96 16.26 -10.76
CA ILE A 48 -13.20 15.23 -10.04
C ILE A 48 -13.60 13.85 -10.56
N ILE A 49 -14.90 13.62 -10.74
CA ILE A 49 -15.44 12.38 -11.29
C ILE A 49 -14.93 12.17 -12.72
N GLU A 50 -15.00 13.21 -13.55
CA GLU A 50 -14.48 13.15 -14.93
C GLU A 50 -13.00 12.81 -14.96
N ALA A 51 -12.16 13.48 -14.15
CA ALA A 51 -10.73 13.14 -14.06
C ALA A 51 -10.50 11.68 -13.61
N MET A 52 -11.29 11.20 -12.65
CA MET A 52 -11.21 9.80 -12.19
C MET A 52 -11.62 8.80 -13.27
N LEU A 53 -12.61 9.12 -14.10
CA LEU A 53 -13.05 8.26 -15.21
C LEU A 53 -11.99 8.14 -16.32
N HIS A 54 -11.10 9.13 -16.46
CA HIS A 54 -9.96 9.07 -17.38
C HIS A 54 -8.75 8.31 -16.78
N CYS A 55 -8.79 7.98 -15.48
CA CYS A 55 -7.74 7.19 -14.84
C CYS A 55 -7.92 5.71 -15.18
N HIS A 56 -6.87 5.10 -15.70
CA HIS A 56 -6.83 3.66 -15.99
C HIS A 56 -6.35 2.83 -14.77
N GLU A 57 -6.08 3.49 -13.64
CA GLU A 57 -5.70 2.83 -12.39
C GLU A 57 -6.83 1.95 -11.87
N ARG A 58 -6.49 0.69 -11.54
CA ARG A 58 -7.44 -0.28 -10.99
C ARG A 58 -7.56 -0.20 -9.47
N SER A 59 -6.72 0.61 -8.83
CA SER A 59 -6.69 0.75 -7.38
C SER A 59 -8.08 1.12 -6.85
N THR A 60 -8.52 0.38 -5.83
CA THR A 60 -9.92 0.40 -5.37
C THR A 60 -10.20 1.54 -4.38
N PHE A 61 -9.22 2.39 -4.09
CA PHE A 61 -9.37 3.51 -3.16
C PHE A 61 -9.87 4.79 -3.85
N ILE A 62 -11.14 4.77 -4.25
CA ILE A 62 -11.89 5.92 -4.80
C ILE A 62 -11.65 7.23 -4.03
N PRO A 63 -11.69 7.27 -2.68
CA PRO A 63 -11.52 8.52 -1.96
C PRO A 63 -10.12 9.13 -2.09
N ILE A 64 -9.10 8.28 -2.22
CA ILE A 64 -7.71 8.70 -2.31
C ILE A 64 -7.43 9.25 -3.70
N LEU A 65 -7.88 8.52 -4.73
CA LEU A 65 -7.80 8.97 -6.12
C LEU A 65 -8.51 10.32 -6.29
N ALA A 66 -9.72 10.45 -5.74
CA ALA A 66 -10.47 11.71 -5.78
C ALA A 66 -9.73 12.86 -5.07
N ASN A 67 -9.03 12.56 -3.97
CA ASN A 67 -8.26 13.56 -3.22
C ASN A 67 -7.05 14.09 -4.02
N THR A 68 -6.43 13.27 -4.86
CA THR A 68 -5.35 13.69 -5.78
C THR A 68 -5.84 14.82 -6.69
N PHE A 69 -7.02 14.68 -7.29
CA PHE A 69 -7.61 15.68 -8.20
C PHE A 69 -8.33 16.84 -7.49
N ALA A 70 -8.68 16.70 -6.22
CA ALA A 70 -9.39 17.74 -5.48
C ALA A 70 -8.49 18.94 -5.15
N ARG A 71 -8.78 20.13 -5.69
CA ARG A 71 -8.06 21.37 -5.31
C ARG A 71 -8.35 21.85 -3.89
N ARG A 72 -9.59 21.69 -3.42
CA ARG A 72 -10.04 22.03 -2.06
C ARG A 72 -10.81 20.87 -1.48
N THR A 73 -10.47 20.53 -0.24
CA THR A 73 -11.11 19.50 0.57
C THR A 73 -11.60 20.13 1.86
N THR A 74 -12.85 19.82 2.21
CA THR A 74 -13.44 20.17 3.51
C THR A 74 -14.05 18.92 4.11
N GLU A 75 -14.05 18.83 5.43
CA GLU A 75 -14.65 17.73 6.17
C GLU A 75 -15.86 18.24 6.95
N ILE A 76 -16.94 17.46 6.92
CA ILE A 76 -18.14 17.73 7.71
C ILE A 76 -18.30 16.61 8.72
N GLU A 77 -18.48 16.97 9.98
CA GLU A 77 -18.76 16.01 11.02
C GLU A 77 -20.16 15.41 10.85
N VAL A 78 -20.24 14.09 10.90
CA VAL A 78 -21.49 13.34 10.88
C VAL A 78 -21.54 12.43 12.08
N ARG A 79 -22.71 12.40 12.74
CA ARG A 79 -22.95 11.47 13.86
C ARG A 79 -22.90 10.05 13.35
N HIS A 80 -22.06 9.24 13.99
CA HIS A 80 -22.02 7.80 13.74
C HIS A 80 -23.07 7.11 14.61
N ALA A 81 -24.10 6.54 13.99
CA ALA A 81 -24.99 5.61 14.69
C ALA A 81 -24.34 4.22 14.72
N GLU A 82 -24.50 3.52 15.84
CA GLU A 82 -24.16 2.10 15.94
C GLU A 82 -25.07 1.30 15.00
N ARG A 83 -24.56 0.20 14.42
CA ARG A 83 -25.38 -0.61 13.51
C ARG A 83 -26.44 -1.34 14.33
N GLU A 84 -27.72 -1.15 13.99
CA GLU A 84 -28.80 -1.93 14.63
C GLU A 84 -28.82 -3.40 14.18
N PHE A 85 -28.28 -3.71 12.99
CA PHE A 85 -28.24 -5.07 12.46
C PHE A 85 -26.90 -5.40 11.78
N GLY A 86 -26.34 -6.55 12.16
CA GLY A 86 -25.21 -7.21 11.49
C GLY A 86 -23.83 -6.91 12.09
N ASP A 87 -22.96 -7.92 12.04
CA ASP A 87 -21.57 -7.80 12.48
C ASP A 87 -20.68 -7.06 11.48
N SER A 88 -19.61 -6.46 11.99
CA SER A 88 -18.58 -5.83 11.16
C SER A 88 -17.97 -6.84 10.18
N LYS A 89 -18.22 -6.68 8.88
CA LYS A 89 -17.59 -7.50 7.80
C LYS A 89 -16.06 -7.37 7.69
N TYR A 90 -15.46 -6.47 8.48
CA TYR A 90 -14.01 -6.26 8.57
C TYR A 90 -13.44 -7.02 9.77
N SER A 91 -12.75 -8.13 9.51
CA SER A 91 -11.88 -8.77 10.47
C SER A 91 -10.54 -8.02 10.59
N LEU A 92 -9.83 -8.19 11.70
CA LEU A 92 -8.49 -7.61 11.91
C LEU A 92 -7.53 -7.92 10.76
N MET A 93 -7.57 -9.16 10.25
CA MET A 93 -6.72 -9.59 9.13
C MET A 93 -7.04 -8.84 7.83
N LYS A 94 -8.32 -8.58 7.55
CA LYS A 94 -8.71 -7.75 6.39
C LYS A 94 -8.24 -6.32 6.53
N LEU A 95 -8.20 -5.78 7.76
CA LEU A 95 -7.69 -4.43 8.00
C LEU A 95 -6.17 -4.35 7.77
N ILE A 96 -5.42 -5.33 8.25
CA ILE A 96 -3.97 -5.43 8.02
C ILE A 96 -3.66 -5.57 6.54
N ASN A 97 -4.36 -6.46 5.82
CA ASN A 97 -4.21 -6.60 4.37
C ASN A 97 -4.54 -5.30 3.65
N LEU A 98 -5.59 -4.59 4.08
CA LEU A 98 -5.94 -3.27 3.53
C LEU A 98 -4.81 -2.25 3.73
N MET A 99 -4.10 -2.30 4.86
CA MET A 99 -2.94 -1.43 5.10
C MET A 99 -1.77 -1.77 4.18
N TYR A 100 -1.47 -3.05 4.02
CA TYR A 100 -0.41 -3.50 3.10
C TYR A 100 -0.74 -3.13 1.65
N ASP A 101 -1.98 -3.37 1.21
CA ASP A 101 -2.49 -2.95 -0.10
C ASP A 101 -2.33 -1.44 -0.32
N LEU A 102 -2.70 -0.66 0.69
CA LEU A 102 -2.68 0.79 0.62
C LEU A 102 -1.26 1.35 0.51
N ILE A 103 -0.34 0.87 1.35
CA ILE A 103 1.06 1.30 1.34
C ILE A 103 1.70 0.92 0.00
N THR A 104 1.49 -0.31 -0.48
CA THR A 104 2.08 -0.78 -1.73
C THR A 104 1.47 -0.11 -2.97
N CYS A 105 0.19 0.28 -2.94
CA CYS A 105 -0.45 0.99 -4.05
C CYS A 105 -0.04 2.46 -4.16
N LEU A 106 0.19 3.14 -3.03
CA LEU A 106 0.37 4.59 -3.02
C LEU A 106 1.82 5.03 -2.98
N THR A 107 2.74 4.14 -2.60
CA THR A 107 4.13 4.55 -2.39
C THR A 107 5.12 3.45 -2.71
N THR A 108 6.20 3.84 -3.40
CA THR A 108 7.39 3.01 -3.62
C THR A 108 8.37 3.07 -2.44
N THR A 109 7.99 3.74 -1.34
CA THR A 109 8.84 3.84 -0.14
C THR A 109 9.24 2.51 0.48
N PRO A 110 8.39 1.44 0.54
CA PRO A 110 8.83 0.15 1.05
C PRO A 110 9.95 -0.45 0.19
N LEU A 111 9.83 -0.33 -1.14
CA LEU A 111 10.83 -0.82 -2.08
C LEU A 111 12.14 -0.03 -1.95
N ARG A 112 12.05 1.30 -1.81
CA ARG A 112 13.21 2.17 -1.60
C ARG A 112 13.89 1.92 -0.25
N LEU A 113 13.13 1.68 0.82
CA LEU A 113 13.67 1.32 2.13
C LEU A 113 14.42 -0.01 2.05
N LEU A 114 13.86 -1.00 1.37
CA LEU A 114 14.52 -2.28 1.12
C LEU A 114 15.83 -2.09 0.36
N SER A 115 15.88 -1.21 -0.64
CA SER A 115 17.13 -0.87 -1.34
C SER A 115 18.18 -0.24 -0.42
N VAL A 116 17.77 0.67 0.48
CA VAL A 116 18.69 1.29 1.45
C VAL A 116 19.22 0.25 2.44
N VAL A 117 18.33 -0.56 3.03
CA VAL A 117 18.71 -1.63 3.96
C VAL A 117 19.61 -2.64 3.28
N GLY A 118 19.28 -3.06 2.06
CA GLY A 118 20.10 -3.95 1.25
C GLY A 118 21.48 -3.37 0.94
N SER A 119 21.57 -2.06 0.70
CA SER A 119 22.86 -1.37 0.47
C SER A 119 23.72 -1.36 1.72
N VAL A 120 23.13 -1.12 2.90
CA VAL A 120 23.83 -1.17 4.19
C VAL A 120 24.33 -2.59 4.48
N ILE A 121 23.51 -3.60 4.21
CA ILE A 121 23.87 -5.02 4.33
C ILE A 121 25.01 -5.39 3.38
N ALA A 122 24.97 -4.93 2.13
CA ALA A 122 26.02 -5.18 1.16
C ALA A 122 27.35 -4.54 1.58
N LEU A 123 27.30 -3.30 2.07
CA LEU A 123 28.49 -2.60 2.55
C LEU A 123 29.09 -3.29 3.79
N SER A 124 28.26 -3.68 4.76
CA SER A 124 28.72 -4.39 5.96
C SER A 124 29.28 -5.77 5.61
N GLY A 125 28.65 -6.49 4.67
CA GLY A 125 29.14 -7.75 4.13
C GLY A 125 30.49 -7.60 3.43
N PHE A 126 30.69 -6.53 2.66
CA PHE A 126 31.98 -6.23 2.02
C PHE A 126 33.08 -5.94 3.04
N VAL A 127 32.80 -5.10 4.04
CA VAL A 127 33.75 -4.80 5.12
C VAL A 127 34.11 -6.07 5.90
N LEU A 128 33.12 -6.90 6.22
CA LEU A 128 33.33 -8.18 6.89
C LEU A 128 34.18 -9.14 6.04
N ALA A 129 33.96 -9.20 4.72
CA ALA A 129 34.76 -10.02 3.82
C ALA A 129 36.22 -9.57 3.76
N VAL A 130 36.48 -8.26 3.64
CA VAL A 130 37.84 -7.70 3.68
C VAL A 130 38.51 -8.01 5.02
N LEU A 131 37.80 -7.81 6.13
CA LEU A 131 38.28 -8.13 7.47
C LEU A 131 38.67 -9.61 7.61
N LEU A 132 37.82 -10.53 7.14
CA LEU A 132 38.11 -11.97 7.16
C LEU A 132 39.33 -12.34 6.32
N ILE A 133 39.53 -11.70 5.16
CA ILE A 133 40.73 -11.91 4.32
C ILE A 133 41.98 -11.45 5.08
N VAL A 134 41.96 -10.27 5.70
CA VAL A 134 43.09 -9.75 6.48
C VAL A 134 43.41 -10.67 7.67
N LEU A 135 42.40 -11.07 8.44
CA LEU A 135 42.56 -11.99 9.57
C LEU A 135 43.13 -13.33 9.12
N ARG A 136 42.69 -13.87 7.98
CA ARG A 136 43.24 -15.10 7.41
C ARG A 136 44.73 -14.96 7.06
N LEU A 137 45.16 -13.82 6.53
CA LEU A 137 46.56 -13.57 6.19
C LEU A 137 47.46 -13.42 7.43
N VAL A 138 46.94 -12.85 8.52
CA VAL A 138 47.71 -12.61 9.76
C VAL A 138 47.72 -13.84 10.69
N LEU A 139 46.58 -14.50 10.88
CA LEU A 139 46.39 -15.61 11.84
C LEU A 139 46.57 -17.00 11.19
N GLY A 140 46.70 -17.05 9.87
CA GLY A 140 46.91 -18.27 9.11
C GLY A 140 45.63 -19.10 8.82
N PRO A 141 45.78 -20.24 8.10
CA PRO A 141 44.66 -21.03 7.58
C PRO A 141 43.84 -21.76 8.66
N GLU A 142 44.50 -22.24 9.72
CA GLU A 142 43.89 -23.02 10.81
C GLU A 142 42.82 -22.22 11.56
N TRP A 143 43.08 -20.93 11.81
CA TRP A 143 42.11 -20.03 12.44
C TRP A 143 40.86 -19.83 11.58
N ALA A 144 41.03 -19.70 10.27
CA ALA A 144 39.92 -19.50 9.33
C ALA A 144 38.98 -20.73 9.26
N ALA A 145 39.50 -21.94 9.47
CA ALA A 145 38.71 -23.17 9.49
C ALA A 145 37.72 -23.25 10.67
N GLY A 146 38.04 -22.62 11.81
CA GLY A 146 37.15 -22.54 12.97
C GLY A 146 35.92 -21.65 12.75
N GLY A 147 35.97 -20.73 11.79
CA GLY A 147 34.89 -19.78 11.47
C GLY A 147 33.82 -20.29 10.51
N VAL A 148 33.87 -21.57 10.09
CA VAL A 148 32.96 -22.08 9.05
C VAL A 148 31.50 -22.06 9.50
N PHE A 149 31.21 -22.40 10.75
CA PHE A 149 29.83 -22.37 11.27
C PHE A 149 29.25 -20.96 11.36
N THR A 150 30.05 -19.97 11.76
CA THR A 150 29.61 -18.57 11.80
C THR A 150 29.40 -18.03 10.38
N LEU A 151 30.23 -18.44 9.41
CA LEU A 151 30.04 -18.10 8.00
C LEU A 151 28.71 -18.62 7.44
N PHE A 152 28.35 -19.88 7.75
CA PHE A 152 27.07 -20.45 7.35
C PHE A 152 25.89 -19.74 8.01
N ALA A 153 25.98 -19.38 9.29
CA ALA A 153 24.92 -18.63 9.98
C ALA A 153 24.68 -17.26 9.32
N VAL A 154 25.77 -16.54 8.98
CA VAL A 154 25.70 -15.24 8.28
C VAL A 154 25.13 -15.42 6.86
N LEU A 155 25.59 -16.43 6.12
CA LEU A 155 25.10 -16.75 4.79
C LEU A 155 23.60 -17.02 4.78
N PHE A 156 23.11 -17.90 5.64
CA PHE A 156 21.68 -18.21 5.71
C PHE A 156 20.84 -17.00 6.13
N THR A 157 21.37 -16.15 7.00
CA THR A 157 20.70 -14.88 7.37
C THR A 157 20.54 -13.97 6.15
N PHE A 158 21.57 -13.80 5.33
CA PHE A 158 21.48 -12.99 4.12
C PHE A 158 20.59 -13.60 3.04
N ILE A 159 20.62 -14.92 2.86
CA ILE A 159 19.71 -15.63 1.95
C ILE A 159 18.25 -15.43 2.39
N GLY A 160 17.97 -15.57 3.69
CA GLY A 160 16.64 -15.32 4.25
C GLY A 160 16.17 -13.88 3.99
N ALA A 161 17.04 -12.90 4.24
CA ALA A 161 16.74 -11.49 3.94
C ALA A 161 16.48 -11.24 2.44
N GLN A 162 17.22 -11.92 1.55
CA GLN A 162 17.01 -11.82 0.10
C GLN A 162 15.66 -12.40 -0.34
N PHE A 163 15.22 -13.53 0.23
CA PHE A 163 13.89 -14.09 -0.04
C PHE A 163 12.76 -13.15 0.42
N VAL A 164 12.93 -12.49 1.57
CA VAL A 164 11.99 -11.45 2.02
C VAL A 164 11.92 -10.31 0.99
N GLY A 165 13.07 -9.88 0.48
CA GLY A 165 13.12 -8.87 -0.58
C GLY A 165 12.47 -9.29 -1.88
N MET A 166 12.69 -10.54 -2.32
CA MET A 166 12.02 -11.12 -3.49
C MET A 166 10.51 -11.23 -3.30
N GLY A 167 10.04 -11.60 -2.10
CA GLY A 167 8.61 -11.64 -1.78
C GLY A 167 7.95 -10.28 -1.95
N LEU A 168 8.59 -9.21 -1.46
CA LEU A 168 8.11 -7.84 -1.65
C LEU A 168 8.09 -7.46 -3.14
N LEU A 169 9.15 -7.76 -3.90
CA LEU A 169 9.19 -7.53 -5.35
C LEU A 169 8.07 -8.28 -6.08
N GLY A 170 7.81 -9.53 -5.71
CA GLY A 170 6.71 -10.34 -6.24
C GLY A 170 5.35 -9.69 -6.05
N GLU A 171 5.11 -9.04 -4.91
CA GLU A 171 3.87 -8.29 -4.64
C GLU A 171 3.69 -7.11 -5.61
N TYR A 172 4.75 -6.33 -5.87
CA TYR A 172 4.70 -5.23 -6.84
C TYR A 172 4.54 -5.74 -8.27
N ILE A 173 5.26 -6.79 -8.66
CA ILE A 173 5.14 -7.39 -9.99
C ILE A 173 3.73 -7.95 -10.19
N GLY A 174 3.15 -8.61 -9.18
CA GLY A 174 1.78 -9.12 -9.24
C GLY A 174 0.74 -8.01 -9.44
N ARG A 175 0.95 -6.83 -8.84
CA ARG A 175 0.10 -5.65 -9.07
C ARG A 175 0.24 -5.13 -10.49
N ILE A 176 1.47 -4.96 -10.98
CA ILE A 176 1.74 -4.55 -12.37
C ILE A 176 1.07 -5.53 -13.34
N TYR A 177 1.21 -6.84 -13.09
CA TYR A 177 0.57 -7.86 -13.89
C TYR A 177 -0.96 -7.73 -13.91
N ASN A 178 -1.59 -7.48 -12.75
CA ASN A 178 -3.03 -7.28 -12.66
C ASN A 178 -3.52 -6.01 -13.38
N ASP A 179 -2.71 -4.95 -13.36
CA ASP A 179 -2.99 -3.70 -14.08
C ASP A 179 -2.86 -3.88 -15.60
N VAL A 180 -1.79 -4.51 -16.07
CA VAL A 180 -1.53 -4.79 -17.49
C VAL A 180 -2.55 -5.77 -18.09
N ARG A 181 -3.01 -6.76 -17.32
CA ARG A 181 -3.98 -7.77 -17.79
C ARG A 181 -5.33 -7.16 -18.20
N ALA A 182 -5.60 -5.91 -17.86
CA ALA A 182 -6.69 -5.10 -18.39
C ALA A 182 -8.12 -5.70 -18.28
N ARG A 183 -8.36 -6.73 -17.45
CA ARG A 183 -9.68 -7.40 -17.35
C ARG A 183 -10.79 -6.45 -16.88
N PRO A 184 -11.97 -6.41 -17.48
CA PRO A 184 -13.05 -5.57 -17.00
C PRO A 184 -13.45 -5.97 -15.57
N ARG A 185 -13.66 -4.98 -14.69
CA ARG A 185 -13.96 -5.21 -13.25
C ARG A 185 -15.33 -5.84 -13.02
N TYR A 186 -16.26 -5.58 -13.93
CA TYR A 186 -17.61 -6.08 -13.90
C TYR A 186 -18.10 -6.23 -15.33
N PHE A 187 -19.10 -7.09 -15.51
CA PHE A 187 -19.84 -7.22 -16.74
C PHE A 187 -21.29 -6.79 -16.48
N VAL A 188 -21.84 -5.93 -17.31
CA VAL A 188 -23.22 -5.48 -17.18
C VAL A 188 -24.11 -6.49 -17.88
N GLN A 189 -24.87 -7.27 -17.10
CA GLN A 189 -25.74 -8.30 -17.65
C GLN A 189 -27.03 -7.72 -18.25
N LYS A 190 -27.62 -6.71 -17.62
CA LYS A 190 -28.84 -6.04 -18.09
C LYS A 190 -28.92 -4.63 -17.51
N VAL A 191 -29.29 -3.65 -18.34
CA VAL A 191 -29.66 -2.31 -17.90
C VAL A 191 -31.18 -2.19 -17.96
N VAL A 192 -31.80 -1.75 -16.87
CA VAL A 192 -33.26 -1.56 -16.78
C VAL A 192 -33.53 -0.07 -16.56
N GLY A 193 -34.38 0.52 -17.40
CA GLY A 193 -34.87 1.90 -17.19
C GLY A 193 -33.97 3.05 -17.66
N ALA A 194 -32.83 2.78 -18.28
CA ALA A 194 -32.03 3.82 -18.95
C ALA A 194 -32.47 3.94 -20.43
N LYS A 195 -32.77 5.16 -20.90
CA LYS A 195 -32.78 5.44 -22.34
C LYS A 195 -31.34 5.22 -22.86
N PRO A 196 -31.14 4.55 -24.00
CA PRO A 196 -29.80 4.37 -24.54
C PRO A 196 -29.25 5.76 -24.85
N THR A 197 -28.18 6.15 -24.15
CA THR A 197 -27.33 7.24 -24.62
C THR A 197 -26.68 6.70 -25.89
N GLN A 198 -27.13 7.18 -27.05
CA GLN A 198 -26.41 6.95 -28.30
C GLN A 198 -24.98 7.48 -28.06
N ASN A 199 -24.02 6.57 -27.95
CA ASN A 199 -22.63 6.95 -28.13
C ASN A 199 -22.51 7.40 -29.58
N THR A 200 -22.45 8.71 -29.80
CA THR A 200 -21.88 9.28 -31.01
C THR A 200 -20.41 8.87 -31.03
N GLN A 201 -20.14 7.68 -31.56
CA GLN A 201 -18.92 7.44 -32.31
C GLN A 201 -19.23 7.93 -33.72
N GLU A 202 -19.14 9.25 -33.91
CA GLU A 202 -18.90 9.82 -35.22
C GLU A 202 -17.39 9.74 -35.47
N GLU A 203 -17.10 9.25 -36.67
CA GLU A 203 -15.86 9.17 -37.40
C GLU A 203 -14.90 10.36 -37.19
N GLU A 204 -13.63 10.04 -36.96
CA GLU A 204 -12.47 10.58 -37.70
C GLU A 204 -11.24 9.69 -37.50
#